data_AF-A0A4R2EDC9-F1
#
_entry.id   AF-A0A4R2EDC9-F1
#
_cell.length_a   1.000
_cell.length_b   1.000
_cell.length_c   1.000
_cell.angle_alpha   90.00
_cell.angle_beta   90.00
_cell.angle_gamma   90.00
#
_symmetry.space_group_name_H-M   'P 1'
#
loop_
_entity.id
_entity.type
_entity.pdbx_description
1 polymer ?
#
loop_
_entity_poly.entity_id
_entity_poly.type
_entity_poly.pdbx_seq_one_letter_code
_entity_poly.pdbx_strand_id
1 'polypeptide(L)'
;MDKKLLIRVRLLNVVIALLLIVSLSTDFVSGFKEGVRSAKLGKQKNASTELYFVSLRPLESRSELKVATTNGSEALATINEATVILHNSQKPIGKLVSDTTMAVLTLGIIGWLIILIWKITASLGRGNVLTRRNLIRVRAIGILLIVKEAVFIGSQYVDLHYIKSVAQVKGYEMVVDLSCTQIVVGLMLLVFAEILVVANRIKEEQELTI
;
A
#
# COMPACT_ATOMS: atom_id res chain seq x y z
N MET A 1 -20.36 14.59 29.76
CA MET A 1 -20.09 13.67 28.64
C MET A 1 -20.34 12.24 29.09
N ASP A 2 -21.22 11.52 28.40
CA ASP A 2 -21.73 10.22 28.82
C ASP A 2 -20.64 9.12 28.70
N LYS A 3 -20.41 8.35 29.77
CA LYS A 3 -19.32 7.34 29.86
C LYS A 3 -19.42 6.31 28.73
N LYS A 4 -20.63 5.96 28.31
CA LYS A 4 -20.87 5.01 27.21
C LYS A 4 -20.42 5.56 25.85
N LEU A 5 -20.57 6.87 25.63
CA LEU A 5 -20.19 7.55 24.39
C LEU A 5 -18.65 7.64 24.27
N LEU A 6 -17.98 7.93 25.38
CA LEU A 6 -16.51 7.97 25.44
C LEU A 6 -15.89 6.59 25.16
N ILE A 7 -16.51 5.51 25.68
CA ILE A 7 -16.09 4.13 25.41
C ILE A 7 -16.27 3.79 23.93
N ARG A 8 -17.42 4.12 23.32
CA ARG A 8 -17.68 3.87 21.89
C ARG A 8 -16.67 4.59 20.99
N VAL A 9 -16.34 5.84 21.28
CA VAL A 9 -15.35 6.60 20.50
C VAL A 9 -13.95 6.03 20.67
N ARG A 10 -13.55 5.65 21.89
CA ARG A 10 -12.26 4.96 22.11
C ARG A 10 -12.20 3.64 21.36
N LEU A 11 -13.30 2.89 21.35
CA LEU A 11 -13.40 1.61 20.64
C LEU A 11 -13.31 1.81 19.13
N LEU A 12 -14.00 2.82 18.57
CA LEU A 12 -13.88 3.17 17.16
C LEU A 12 -12.45 3.58 16.76
N ASN A 13 -11.77 4.35 17.61
CA ASN A 13 -10.40 4.78 17.34
C ASN A 13 -9.38 3.63 17.47
N VAL A 14 -9.61 2.69 18.40
CA VAL A 14 -8.85 1.43 18.49
C VAL A 14 -9.09 0.58 17.25
N VAL A 15 -10.32 0.51 16.74
CA VAL A 15 -10.66 -0.19 15.49
C VAL A 15 -9.96 0.46 14.30
N ILE A 16 -9.96 1.79 14.18
CA ILE A 16 -9.25 2.50 13.11
C ILE A 16 -7.74 2.26 13.20
N ALA A 17 -7.16 2.30 14.41
CA ALA A 17 -5.75 1.99 14.61
C ALA A 17 -5.43 0.54 14.24
N LEU A 18 -6.29 -0.42 14.61
CA LEU A 18 -6.17 -1.83 14.22
C LEU A 18 -6.26 -2.02 12.72
N LEU A 19 -7.22 -1.38 12.04
CA LEU A 19 -7.36 -1.44 10.59
C LEU A 19 -6.11 -0.90 9.89
N LEU A 20 -5.54 0.21 10.38
CA LEU A 20 -4.31 0.78 9.86
C LEU A 20 -3.10 -0.11 10.14
N ILE A 21 -3.00 -0.72 11.33
CA ILE A 21 -1.94 -1.68 11.65
C ILE A 21 -2.04 -2.91 10.74
N VAL A 22 -3.23 -3.47 10.54
CA VAL A 22 -3.44 -4.63 9.67
C VAL A 22 -3.04 -4.29 8.23
N SER A 23 -3.50 -3.14 7.72
CA SER A 23 -3.16 -2.68 6.37
C SER A 23 -1.66 -2.42 6.18
N LEU A 24 -0.97 -1.89 7.19
CA LEU A 24 0.48 -1.69 7.15
C LEU A 24 1.25 -3.02 7.32
N SER A 25 0.71 -3.96 8.11
CA SER A 25 1.34 -5.25 8.41
C SER A 25 1.32 -6.18 7.20
N THR A 26 0.24 -6.21 6.42
CA THR A 26 0.17 -7.05 5.21
C THR A 26 1.23 -6.63 4.20
N ASP A 27 1.38 -5.33 3.97
CA ASP A 27 2.37 -4.79 3.04
C ASP A 27 3.80 -5.05 3.55
N PHE A 28 4.02 -4.87 4.86
CA PHE A 28 5.31 -5.12 5.50
C PHE A 28 5.72 -6.60 5.45
N VAL A 29 4.81 -7.53 5.78
CA VAL A 29 5.09 -8.97 5.79
C VAL A 29 5.37 -9.49 4.39
N SER A 30 4.60 -9.03 3.39
CA SER A 30 4.84 -9.37 1.99
C SER A 30 6.21 -8.89 1.53
N GLY A 31 6.53 -7.60 1.72
CA GLY A 31 7.84 -7.06 1.36
C GLY A 31 9.01 -7.72 2.11
N PHE A 32 8.83 -8.06 3.40
CA PHE A 32 9.84 -8.78 4.18
C PHE A 32 10.06 -10.20 3.66
N LYS A 33 8.97 -10.94 3.37
CA LYS A 33 9.03 -12.29 2.80
C LYS A 33 9.74 -12.30 1.45
N GLU A 34 9.50 -11.29 0.62
CA GLU A 34 10.16 -11.10 -0.67
C GLU A 34 11.65 -10.81 -0.52
N GLY A 35 12.03 -9.95 0.42
CA GLY A 35 13.42 -9.67 0.74
C GLY A 35 14.18 -10.92 1.21
N VAL A 36 13.58 -11.68 2.13
CA VAL A 36 14.17 -12.96 2.62
C VAL A 36 14.30 -13.98 1.49
N ARG A 37 13.30 -14.09 0.62
CA ARG A 37 13.33 -14.99 -0.54
C ARG A 37 14.45 -14.62 -1.52
N SER A 38 14.61 -13.32 -1.82
CA SER A 38 15.67 -12.79 -2.69
C SER A 38 17.07 -13.09 -2.11
N ALA A 39 17.27 -12.84 -0.81
CA ALA A 39 18.53 -13.13 -0.14
C ALA A 39 18.86 -14.63 -0.13
N LYS A 40 17.87 -15.50 0.09
CA LYS A 40 18.05 -16.96 0.08
C LYS A 40 18.40 -17.47 -1.32
N LEU A 41 17.74 -16.99 -2.36
CA LEU A 41 18.03 -17.33 -3.75
C LEU A 41 19.44 -16.87 -4.16
N GLY A 42 19.84 -15.66 -3.75
CA GLY A 42 21.18 -15.14 -4.04
C GLY A 42 22.30 -15.93 -3.37
N LYS A 43 22.09 -16.38 -2.12
CA LYS A 43 23.02 -17.32 -1.45
C LYS A 43 23.10 -18.68 -2.13
N GLN A 44 21.99 -19.21 -2.64
CA GLN A 44 21.98 -20.53 -3.28
C GLN A 44 22.69 -20.53 -4.64
N LYS A 45 22.64 -19.42 -5.38
CA LYS A 45 23.22 -19.31 -6.72
C LYS A 45 24.55 -18.57 -6.78
N ASN A 46 25.17 -18.26 -5.64
CA ASN A 46 26.40 -17.45 -5.54
C ASN A 46 26.37 -16.17 -6.40
N ALA A 47 25.18 -15.57 -6.56
CA ALA A 47 24.96 -14.43 -7.43
C ALA A 47 23.89 -13.51 -6.82
N SER A 48 24.02 -12.20 -7.03
CA SER A 48 22.93 -11.28 -6.68
C SER A 48 21.69 -11.65 -7.48
N THR A 49 20.60 -11.90 -6.77
CA THR A 49 19.33 -12.31 -7.34
C THR A 49 18.28 -11.30 -6.95
N GLU A 50 17.71 -10.63 -7.94
CA GLU A 50 16.65 -9.66 -7.72
C GLU A 50 15.34 -10.21 -8.24
N LEU A 51 14.32 -10.15 -7.38
CA LEU A 51 12.97 -10.58 -7.68
C LEU A 51 12.15 -9.37 -8.10
N TYR A 52 11.59 -9.44 -9.30
CA TYR A 52 10.60 -8.48 -9.74
C TYR A 52 9.28 -9.18 -10.02
N PHE A 53 8.21 -8.60 -9.51
CA PHE A 53 6.85 -9.03 -9.78
C PHE A 53 6.32 -8.23 -10.95
N VAL A 54 5.94 -8.93 -12.00
CA VAL A 54 5.41 -8.30 -13.21
C VAL A 54 4.16 -9.04 -13.61
N SER A 55 3.08 -8.28 -13.86
CA SER A 55 1.89 -8.84 -14.45
C SER A 55 2.12 -9.01 -15.95
N LEU A 56 1.81 -10.20 -16.46
CA LEU A 56 1.95 -10.53 -17.87
C LEU A 56 0.59 -10.44 -18.54
N ARG A 57 0.51 -9.65 -19.61
CA ARG A 57 -0.65 -9.58 -20.48
C ARG A 57 -0.32 -10.29 -21.79
N PRO A 58 -1.09 -11.29 -22.22
CA PRO A 58 -0.79 -11.99 -23.47
C PRO A 58 -0.93 -11.04 -24.66
N LEU A 59 0.05 -11.06 -25.56
CA LEU A 59 0.07 -10.19 -26.75
C LEU A 59 -0.85 -10.72 -27.87
N GLU A 60 -1.08 -12.03 -27.89
CA GLU A 60 -2.01 -12.70 -28.79
C GLU A 60 -3.04 -13.49 -27.97
N SER A 61 -4.27 -13.60 -28.50
CA SER A 61 -5.37 -14.41 -27.94
C SER A 61 -5.05 -15.92 -27.83
N ARG A 62 -3.85 -16.36 -28.25
CA ARG A 62 -3.39 -17.75 -28.27
C ARG A 62 -2.42 -18.13 -27.14
N SER A 63 -2.11 -17.22 -26.22
CA SER A 63 -1.25 -17.53 -25.08
C SER A 63 -1.97 -18.26 -23.93
N GLU A 64 -3.09 -18.93 -24.22
CA GLU A 64 -3.71 -19.88 -23.31
C GLU A 64 -2.92 -21.19 -23.37
N LEU A 65 -2.26 -21.53 -22.25
CA LEU A 65 -1.62 -22.83 -22.11
C LEU A 65 -2.72 -23.89 -22.05
N LYS A 66 -2.71 -24.82 -23.02
CA LYS A 66 -3.50 -26.04 -22.92
C LYS A 66 -2.94 -26.90 -21.79
N VAL A 67 -3.67 -26.95 -20.68
CA VAL A 67 -3.38 -27.82 -19.55
C VAL A 67 -4.20 -29.08 -19.70
N ALA A 68 -3.51 -30.21 -19.82
CA ALA A 68 -4.16 -31.50 -19.75
C ALA A 68 -4.67 -31.71 -18.31
N THR A 69 -5.99 -31.80 -18.12
CA THR A 69 -6.53 -32.23 -16.84
C THR A 69 -6.36 -33.74 -16.67
N THR A 70 -6.27 -34.20 -15.42
CA THR A 70 -6.20 -35.63 -15.07
C THR A 70 -7.37 -36.45 -15.61
N ASN A 71 -8.46 -35.79 -16.03
CA ASN A 71 -9.66 -36.40 -16.59
C ASN A 71 -9.70 -36.33 -18.14
N GLY A 72 -8.61 -35.95 -18.81
CA GLY A 72 -8.53 -35.93 -20.28
C GLY A 72 -9.27 -34.77 -20.96
N SER A 73 -9.78 -33.79 -20.20
CA SER A 73 -10.37 -32.57 -20.75
C SER A 73 -9.30 -31.50 -20.98
N GLU A 74 -9.39 -30.76 -22.09
CA GLU A 74 -8.51 -29.60 -22.31
C GLU A 74 -8.95 -28.45 -21.38
N ALA A 75 -8.11 -28.08 -20.43
CA ALA A 75 -8.28 -26.85 -19.66
C ALA A 75 -7.38 -25.75 -20.23
N LEU A 76 -7.87 -24.52 -20.25
CA LEU A 76 -7.13 -23.35 -20.71
C LEU A 76 -6.61 -22.61 -19.47
N ALA A 77 -5.29 -22.44 -19.38
CA ALA A 77 -4.66 -21.67 -18.31
C ALA A 77 -4.03 -20.40 -18.85
N THR A 78 -4.32 -19.28 -18.20
CA THR A 78 -3.70 -17.98 -18.50
C THR A 78 -2.71 -17.63 -17.40
N ILE A 79 -1.49 -17.27 -17.76
CA ILE A 79 -0.48 -16.78 -16.81
C ILE A 79 -0.63 -15.26 -16.68
N ASN A 80 -1.22 -14.81 -15.57
CA ASN A 80 -1.40 -13.38 -15.29
C ASN A 80 -0.26 -12.76 -14.48
N GLU A 81 0.43 -13.57 -13.66
CA GLU A 81 1.51 -13.11 -12.78
C GLU A 81 2.78 -13.89 -13.06
N ALA A 82 3.90 -13.19 -13.23
CA ALA A 82 5.22 -13.81 -13.32
C ALA A 82 6.21 -13.13 -12.41
N THR A 83 7.05 -13.93 -11.76
CA THR A 83 8.23 -13.43 -11.05
C THR A 83 9.43 -13.54 -11.99
N VAL A 84 9.99 -12.40 -12.39
CA VAL A 84 11.23 -12.37 -13.17
C VAL A 84 12.40 -12.36 -12.21
N ILE A 85 13.27 -13.37 -12.34
CA ILE A 85 14.46 -13.54 -11.50
C ILE A 85 15.68 -13.16 -12.32
N LEU A 86 16.17 -11.93 -12.13
CA LEU A 86 17.39 -11.46 -12.78
C LEU A 86 18.60 -11.94 -11.98
N HIS A 87 19.50 -12.66 -12.65
CA HIS A 87 20.76 -13.14 -12.09
C HIS A 87 21.87 -12.21 -12.54
N ASN A 88 22.69 -11.74 -11.61
CA ASN A 88 23.91 -10.99 -11.91
C ASN A 88 23.71 -9.71 -12.73
N SER A 89 22.52 -9.10 -12.64
CA SER A 89 22.24 -7.83 -13.31
C SER A 89 22.84 -6.69 -12.50
N GLN A 90 23.81 -5.97 -13.05
CA GLN A 90 24.25 -4.71 -12.44
C GLN A 90 23.09 -3.72 -12.52
N LYS A 91 22.54 -3.33 -11.37
CA LYS A 91 21.58 -2.24 -11.33
C LYS A 91 22.26 -0.96 -11.80
N PRO A 92 21.69 -0.23 -12.78
CA PRO A 92 22.18 1.09 -13.12
C PRO A 92 22.08 1.97 -11.88
N ILE A 93 23.04 2.88 -11.71
CA ILE A 93 23.11 3.78 -10.54
C ILE A 93 21.79 4.54 -10.37
N GLY A 94 21.15 4.95 -11.47
CA GLY A 94 19.84 5.62 -11.45
C GLY A 94 18.73 4.77 -10.81
N LYS A 95 18.74 3.45 -11.01
CA LYS A 95 17.79 2.55 -10.36
C LYS A 95 18.05 2.42 -8.86
N LEU A 96 19.30 2.23 -8.47
CA LEU A 96 19.69 2.16 -7.05
C LEU A 96 19.28 3.42 -6.28
N VAL A 97 19.51 4.60 -6.88
CA VAL A 97 19.10 5.89 -6.30
C VAL A 97 17.58 5.99 -6.20
N SER A 98 16.85 5.59 -7.23
CA SER A 98 15.38 5.58 -7.22
C SER A 98 14.83 4.66 -6.12
N ASP A 99 15.26 3.39 -6.08
CA ASP A 99 14.81 2.40 -5.10
C ASP A 99 15.08 2.90 -3.66
N THR A 100 16.29 3.43 -3.42
CA THR A 100 16.67 3.96 -2.11
C THR A 100 15.82 5.18 -1.73
N THR A 101 15.58 6.09 -2.67
CA THR A 101 14.79 7.30 -2.44
C THR A 101 13.33 6.94 -2.11
N MET A 102 12.72 6.03 -2.88
CA MET A 102 11.36 5.57 -2.64
C MET A 102 11.23 4.84 -1.30
N ALA A 103 12.23 4.06 -0.90
CA ALA A 103 12.26 3.38 0.39
C ALA A 103 12.32 4.37 1.57
N VAL A 104 13.23 5.36 1.51
CA VAL A 104 13.35 6.39 2.56
C VAL A 104 12.06 7.22 2.66
N LEU A 105 11.48 7.60 1.52
CA LEU A 105 10.23 8.36 1.48
C LEU A 105 9.08 7.56 2.12
N THR A 106 8.97 6.28 1.78
CA THR A 106 7.94 5.38 2.34
C THR A 106 8.09 5.23 3.85
N LEU A 107 9.32 5.02 4.35
CA LEU A 107 9.59 4.94 5.79
C LEU A 107 9.25 6.26 6.52
N GLY A 108 9.57 7.40 5.90
CA GLY A 108 9.21 8.72 6.44
C GLY A 108 7.70 8.91 6.56
N ILE A 109 6.93 8.50 5.54
CA ILE A 109 5.46 8.57 5.55
C ILE A 109 4.88 7.68 6.65
N ILE A 110 5.37 6.44 6.77
CA ILE A 110 4.92 5.50 7.81
C ILE A 110 5.21 6.05 9.21
N GLY A 111 6.42 6.53 9.45
CA GLY A 111 6.81 7.13 10.74
C GLY A 111 5.91 8.31 11.11
N TRP A 112 5.60 9.16 10.14
CA TRP A 112 4.71 10.31 10.34
C TRP A 112 3.25 9.89 10.60
N LEU A 113 2.75 8.88 9.90
CA LEU A 113 1.42 8.29 10.15
C LEU A 113 1.29 7.80 11.60
N ILE A 114 2.29 7.07 12.09
CA ILE A 114 2.31 6.58 13.48
C ILE A 114 2.22 7.74 14.48
N ILE A 115 3.00 8.81 14.26
CA ILE A 115 2.98 10.01 15.13
C ILE A 115 1.60 10.68 15.12
N LEU A 116 0.97 10.81 13.95
CA LEU A 116 -0.36 11.42 13.82
C LEU A 116 -1.43 10.61 14.55
N ILE A 117 -1.44 9.30 14.35
CA ILE A 117 -2.38 8.38 15.01
C ILE A 117 -2.19 8.43 16.53
N TRP A 118 -0.95 8.38 17.01
CA TRP A 118 -0.66 8.48 18.44
C TRP A 118 -1.14 9.81 19.04
N LYS A 119 -0.91 10.93 18.34
CA LYS A 119 -1.40 12.25 18.77
C LYS A 119 -2.92 12.34 18.84
N ILE A 120 -3.65 11.71 17.91
CA ILE A 120 -5.11 11.63 17.93
C ILE A 120 -5.57 10.80 19.13
N THR A 121 -5.02 9.60 19.31
CA THR A 121 -5.36 8.70 20.43
C THR A 121 -5.10 9.35 21.78
N ALA A 122 -3.98 10.06 21.96
CA ALA A 122 -3.67 10.79 23.18
C ALA A 122 -4.63 11.99 23.42
N SER A 123 -5.14 12.63 22.36
CA SER A 123 -6.16 13.68 22.49
C SER A 123 -7.51 13.10 22.90
N LEU A 124 -7.90 11.96 22.34
CA LEU A 124 -9.13 11.25 22.69
C LEU A 124 -9.12 10.75 24.14
N GLY A 125 -7.95 10.29 24.63
CA GLY A 125 -7.78 9.89 26.02
C GLY A 125 -8.19 10.97 27.03
N ARG A 126 -8.00 12.24 26.66
CA ARG A 126 -8.32 13.43 27.46
C ARG A 126 -9.75 13.96 27.29
N GLY A 127 -10.61 13.25 26.55
CA GLY A 127 -12.00 13.65 26.33
C GLY A 127 -12.24 14.69 25.23
N ASN A 128 -11.16 15.16 24.58
CA ASN A 128 -11.22 16.13 23.48
C ASN A 128 -11.18 15.42 22.13
N VAL A 129 -12.33 14.85 21.75
CA VAL A 129 -12.51 14.03 20.54
C VAL A 129 -12.52 14.90 19.28
N LEU A 130 -13.50 15.80 19.18
CA LEU A 130 -13.70 16.72 18.06
C LEU A 130 -13.01 18.04 18.39
N THR A 131 -11.71 18.10 18.16
CA THR A 131 -10.99 19.38 18.18
C THR A 131 -10.50 19.70 16.79
N ARG A 132 -10.48 20.99 16.43
CA ARG A 132 -9.91 21.47 15.16
C ARG A 132 -8.53 20.87 14.86
N ARG A 133 -7.70 20.68 15.89
CA ARG A 133 -6.37 20.04 15.77
C ARG A 133 -6.44 18.57 15.38
N ASN A 134 -7.37 17.80 15.93
CA ASN A 134 -7.55 16.39 15.55
C ASN A 134 -8.13 16.25 14.15
N LEU A 135 -9.03 17.15 13.75
CA LEU A 135 -9.61 17.19 12.41
C LEU A 135 -8.52 17.40 11.33
N ILE A 136 -7.60 18.34 11.56
CA ILE A 136 -6.45 18.57 10.67
C ILE A 136 -5.56 17.31 10.59
N ARG A 137 -5.35 16.60 11.72
CA ARG A 137 -4.56 15.37 11.74
C ARG A 137 -5.23 14.23 10.96
N VAL A 138 -6.55 14.06 11.07
CA VAL A 138 -7.28 13.05 10.30
C VAL A 138 -7.19 13.36 8.80
N ARG A 139 -7.33 14.62 8.40
CA ARG A 139 -7.13 15.05 7.00
C ARG A 139 -5.72 14.76 6.51
N ALA A 140 -4.71 15.03 7.34
CA ALA A 140 -3.32 14.72 7.02
C ALA A 140 -3.09 13.21 6.83
N ILE A 141 -3.69 12.35 7.67
CA ILE A 141 -3.62 10.89 7.51
C ILE A 141 -4.19 10.46 6.15
N GLY A 142 -5.36 10.97 5.77
CA GLY A 142 -5.96 10.67 4.46
C GLY A 142 -5.05 11.04 3.27
N ILE A 143 -4.47 12.25 3.32
CA ILE A 143 -3.52 12.71 2.27
C ILE A 143 -2.28 11.81 2.22
N LEU A 144 -1.71 11.45 3.38
CA LEU A 144 -0.50 10.63 3.43
C LEU A 144 -0.71 9.22 2.90
N LEU A 145 -1.89 8.64 3.09
CA LEU A 145 -2.23 7.33 2.51
C LEU A 145 -2.29 7.39 0.98
N ILE A 146 -2.88 8.46 0.42
CA ILE A 146 -2.90 8.67 -1.04
C ILE A 146 -1.49 8.88 -1.58
N VAL A 147 -0.67 9.70 -0.90
CA VAL A 147 0.72 9.95 -1.30
C VAL A 147 1.55 8.67 -1.23
N LYS A 148 1.39 7.85 -0.17
CA LYS A 148 2.06 6.56 -0.05
C LYS A 148 1.72 5.64 -1.21
N GLU A 149 0.46 5.54 -1.60
CA GLU A 149 0.05 4.71 -2.73
C GLU A 149 0.57 5.25 -4.07
N ALA A 150 0.61 6.57 -4.26
CA ALA A 150 1.20 7.17 -5.44
C ALA A 150 2.71 6.87 -5.56
N VAL A 151 3.44 6.92 -4.44
CA VAL A 151 4.86 6.54 -4.35
C VAL A 151 5.04 5.06 -4.71
N PHE A 152 4.18 4.18 -4.20
CA PHE A 152 4.22 2.75 -4.51
C PHE A 152 3.98 2.48 -6.00
N ILE A 153 2.95 3.08 -6.58
CA ILE A 153 2.67 3.00 -8.02
C ILE A 153 3.87 3.51 -8.84
N GLY A 154 4.46 4.64 -8.44
CA GLY A 154 5.66 5.17 -9.08
C GLY A 154 6.83 4.18 -9.07
N SER A 155 7.06 3.50 -7.94
CA SER A 155 8.08 2.46 -7.82
C SER A 155 7.83 1.29 -8.80
N GLN A 156 6.58 0.82 -8.92
CA GLN A 156 6.20 -0.25 -9.84
C GLN A 156 6.47 0.13 -11.31
N TYR A 157 6.24 1.38 -11.69
CA TYR A 157 6.56 1.87 -13.04
C TYR A 157 8.07 1.93 -13.30
N VAL A 158 8.87 2.37 -12.32
CA VAL A 158 10.34 2.36 -12.43
C VAL A 158 10.85 0.93 -12.60
N ASP A 159 10.30 -0.02 -11.82
CA ASP A 159 10.64 -1.43 -11.94
C ASP A 159 10.25 -2.01 -13.30
N LEU A 160 9.04 -1.74 -13.76
CA LEU A 160 8.58 -2.20 -15.08
C LEU A 160 9.46 -1.66 -16.21
N HIS A 161 9.80 -0.37 -16.17
CA HIS A 161 10.67 0.26 -17.17
C HIS A 161 12.05 -0.40 -17.19
N TYR A 162 12.64 -0.64 -16.02
CA TYR A 162 13.91 -1.36 -15.92
C TYR A 162 13.80 -2.78 -16.49
N ILE A 163 12.78 -3.56 -16.09
CA ILE A 163 12.66 -4.95 -16.54
C ILE A 163 12.45 -5.01 -18.05
N LYS A 164 11.62 -4.12 -18.63
CA LYS A 164 11.47 -3.99 -20.09
C LYS A 164 12.78 -3.71 -20.82
N SER A 165 13.73 -3.03 -20.17
CA SER A 165 15.05 -2.75 -20.74
C SER A 165 16.03 -3.93 -20.68
N VAL A 166 15.85 -4.87 -19.75
CA VAL A 166 16.81 -5.96 -19.50
C VAL A 166 16.25 -7.33 -19.89
N ALA A 167 14.94 -7.48 -19.97
CA ALA A 167 14.26 -8.73 -20.26
C ALA A 167 13.06 -8.53 -21.17
N GLN A 168 12.81 -9.49 -22.04
CA GLN A 168 11.59 -9.57 -22.83
C GLN A 168 10.99 -10.96 -22.68
N VAL A 169 9.71 -11.03 -22.32
CA VAL A 169 8.97 -12.29 -22.29
C VAL A 169 8.32 -12.47 -23.66
N LYS A 170 8.76 -13.45 -24.45
CA LYS A 170 8.18 -13.72 -25.77
C LYS A 170 6.69 -14.08 -25.64
N GLY A 171 5.83 -13.41 -26.41
CA GLY A 171 4.38 -13.67 -26.44
C GLY A 171 3.56 -12.95 -25.34
N TYR A 172 4.20 -12.16 -24.47
CA TYR A 172 3.53 -11.43 -23.39
C TYR A 172 4.05 -9.98 -23.29
N GLU A 173 3.15 -9.04 -23.09
CA GLU A 173 3.46 -7.68 -22.64
C GLU A 173 3.58 -7.66 -21.11
N MET A 174 4.63 -7.01 -20.62
CA MET A 174 4.77 -6.72 -19.19
C MET A 174 3.99 -5.45 -18.84
N VAL A 175 3.07 -5.55 -17.88
CA VAL A 175 2.16 -4.47 -17.46
C VAL A 175 2.18 -4.34 -15.94
N VAL A 176 1.96 -3.12 -15.42
CA VAL A 176 1.67 -2.91 -13.99
C VAL A 176 0.17 -3.10 -13.78
N ASP A 177 -0.22 -4.07 -12.95
CA ASP A 177 -1.61 -4.15 -12.50
C ASP A 177 -1.82 -3.19 -11.31
N LEU A 178 -2.71 -2.22 -11.50
CA LEU A 178 -2.93 -1.15 -10.54
C LEU A 178 -4.14 -1.46 -9.67
N SER A 179 -3.90 -1.89 -8.44
CA SER A 179 -4.95 -1.92 -7.43
C SER A 179 -5.18 -0.50 -6.88
N CYS A 180 -6.34 0.08 -7.18
CA CYS A 180 -6.71 1.41 -6.66
C CYS A 180 -7.25 1.37 -5.22
N THR A 181 -7.20 0.20 -4.56
CA THR A 181 -7.88 -0.05 -3.28
C THR A 181 -7.40 0.92 -2.19
N GLN A 182 -6.09 1.15 -2.05
CA GLN A 182 -5.57 2.03 -1.00
C GLN A 182 -5.87 3.52 -1.29
N ILE A 183 -5.94 3.92 -2.57
CA ILE A 183 -6.38 5.27 -2.96
C ILE A 183 -7.83 5.48 -2.50
N VAL A 184 -8.71 4.50 -2.74
CA VAL A 184 -10.11 4.56 -2.31
C VAL A 184 -10.21 4.66 -0.78
N VAL A 185 -9.42 3.89 -0.03
CA VAL A 185 -9.36 3.98 1.44
C VAL A 185 -8.92 5.37 1.90
N GLY A 186 -7.87 5.93 1.29
CA GLY A 186 -7.40 7.29 1.58
C GLY A 186 -8.46 8.35 1.28
N LEU A 187 -9.19 8.22 0.17
CA LEU A 187 -10.27 9.12 -0.21
C LEU A 187 -11.45 9.03 0.77
N MET A 188 -11.85 7.82 1.17
CA MET A 188 -12.89 7.62 2.18
C MET A 188 -12.51 8.30 3.50
N LEU A 189 -11.26 8.18 3.94
CA LEU A 189 -10.78 8.87 5.13
C LEU A 189 -10.84 10.39 5.02
N LEU A 190 -10.60 10.97 3.84
CA LEU A 190 -10.77 12.40 3.60
C LEU A 190 -12.25 12.82 3.71
N VAL A 191 -13.16 12.04 3.12
CA VAL A 191 -14.60 12.28 3.26
C VAL A 191 -15.03 12.22 4.73
N PHE A 192 -14.57 11.19 5.47
CA PHE A 192 -14.82 11.10 6.91
C PHE A 192 -14.23 12.29 7.69
N ALA A 193 -13.05 12.79 7.32
CA ALA A 193 -12.46 13.97 7.95
C ALA A 193 -13.36 15.20 7.78
N GLU A 194 -13.90 15.41 6.58
CA GLU A 194 -14.76 16.56 6.28
C GLU A 194 -16.11 16.46 7.02
N ILE A 195 -16.70 15.26 7.07
CA ILE A 195 -17.91 15.00 7.87
C ILE A 195 -17.67 15.34 9.35
N LEU A 196 -16.51 14.97 9.90
CA LEU A 196 -16.15 15.30 11.29
C LEU A 196 -15.95 16.80 11.51
N VAL A 197 -15.47 17.55 10.51
CA VAL A 197 -15.35 19.02 10.58
C VAL A 197 -16.74 19.65 10.68
N VAL A 198 -17.67 19.24 9.82
CA VAL A 198 -19.05 19.74 9.83
C VAL A 198 -19.74 19.38 11.15
N ALA A 199 -19.58 18.14 11.62
CA ALA A 199 -20.13 17.70 12.90
C ALA A 199 -19.59 18.51 14.08
N ASN A 200 -18.30 18.85 14.08
CA ASN A 200 -17.71 19.72 15.11
C ASN A 200 -18.31 21.13 15.07
N ARG A 201 -18.50 21.69 13.87
CA ARG A 201 -19.09 23.02 13.72
C ARG A 201 -20.54 23.08 14.24
N ILE A 202 -21.36 22.09 13.91
CA ILE A 202 -22.73 21.98 14.42
C ILE A 202 -22.74 21.91 15.95
N LYS A 203 -21.81 21.15 16.55
CA LYS A 203 -21.66 21.05 18.00
C LYS A 203 -21.30 22.41 18.62
N GLU A 204 -20.38 23.15 18.02
CA GLU A 204 -19.98 24.49 18.47
C GLU A 204 -21.15 25.49 18.40
N GLU A 205 -21.94 25.44 17.33
CA GLU A 205 -23.15 26.28 17.17
C GLU A 205 -24.22 25.96 18.23
N GLN A 206 -24.38 24.68 18.59
CA GLN A 206 -25.29 24.24 19.65
C GLN A 206 -24.84 24.69 21.05
N GLU A 207 -23.53 24.74 21.32
CA GLU A 207 -23.00 25.23 22.61
C GLU A 207 -23.14 26.76 22.76
N LEU A 208 -23.23 27.52 21.66
CA LEU A 208 -23.38 28.99 21.67
C LEU A 208 -24.81 29.48 21.86
N THR A 209 -25.82 28.61 21.70
CA THR A 209 -27.24 28.98 21.75
C THR A 209 -27.85 28.77 23.16
N ILE A 210 -27.10 28.17 24.08
CA ILE A 210 -27.48 27.89 25.48
C ILE A 210 -26.81 28.92 26.39
#